data_AF-A0A1B9I4E7-F1
#
_entry.id   AF-A0A1B9I4E7-F1
#
_cell.length_a   1.000
_cell.length_b   1.000
_cell.length_c   1.000
_cell.angle_alpha   90.00
_cell.angle_beta   90.00
_cell.angle_gamma   90.00
#
_symmetry.space_group_name_H-M   'P 1'
#
loop_
_entity.id
_entity.type
_entity.pdbx_description
1 polymer ?
#
loop_
_entity_poly.entity_id
_entity_poly.type
_entity_poly.pdbx_seq_one_letter_code
_entity_poly.pdbx_strand_id
1 'polypeptide(L)'
;MAPFSARLTDTVGVTPHLLTPDFAISKPLWVPSGARGVFGGQVIAQSLAASARTIYPPLGLHSMHCYFLLPAFAHPDIEYRVERLRDGKSYSNRLVRAYQGDREVFVLLASYTVPPTILPENFGASTLGETSDTKQQDKMKVSHTLRFSLSQSEAKSPKGKRKMGASTVKANYQTPFPPNLKPYEECYPEEDRWQKFFDEKCKDWTGARRRFLEEYIRERRESPVGISRARFNGREESQYSDAEDGVQNTRMSWLRARLDPTEKPDTETVKAMIAYMTDFQFIGTASRSVGLHQSSSPRIGMLASLDHSIHFYPFPDDFDPSAPLLHVMESQSVNVGSGRGVVQGSVYTQEGILIAVTAQEGVVRADLRGLEARGLIEGGAVGEDKEEGLKKREAKL
;
A
#
# COMPACT_ATOMS: atom_id res chain seq x y z
N MET A 1 -26.93 -3.32 4.98
CA MET A 1 -25.49 -3.02 5.14
C MET A 1 -25.25 -2.74 6.60
N ALA A 2 -24.38 -3.50 7.26
CA ALA A 2 -23.97 -3.19 8.62
C ALA A 2 -23.15 -1.88 8.61
N PRO A 3 -23.28 -1.01 9.62
CA PRO A 3 -22.52 0.24 9.71
C PRO A 3 -21.01 -0.05 9.82
N PHE A 4 -20.19 0.90 9.38
CA PHE A 4 -18.72 0.84 9.38
C PHE A 4 -18.10 0.87 10.79
N SER A 5 -18.84 0.49 11.83
CA SER A 5 -18.39 0.47 13.23
C SER A 5 -17.52 -0.76 13.53
N ALA A 6 -16.58 -1.08 12.63
CA ALA A 6 -15.56 -2.09 12.86
C ALA A 6 -14.23 -1.38 13.13
N ARG A 7 -13.57 -1.75 14.23
CA ARG A 7 -12.21 -1.29 14.53
C ARG A 7 -11.27 -1.71 13.39
N LEU A 8 -10.24 -0.91 13.11
CA LEU A 8 -9.30 -1.25 12.04
C LEU A 8 -8.60 -2.59 12.33
N THR A 9 -8.23 -2.82 13.59
CA THR A 9 -7.61 -4.05 14.07
C THR A 9 -8.49 -5.28 13.82
N ASP A 10 -9.80 -5.16 14.03
CA ASP A 10 -10.76 -6.21 13.68
C ASP A 10 -10.88 -6.39 12.17
N THR A 11 -10.87 -5.30 11.40
CA THR A 11 -11.03 -5.32 9.93
C THR A 11 -9.89 -6.05 9.23
N VAL A 12 -8.65 -5.82 9.70
CA VAL A 12 -7.44 -6.47 9.15
C VAL A 12 -7.18 -7.86 9.71
N GLY A 13 -7.83 -8.22 10.82
CA GLY A 13 -7.72 -9.53 11.45
C GLY A 13 -8.46 -10.63 10.70
N VAL A 14 -8.22 -11.87 11.12
CA VAL A 14 -8.92 -13.06 10.61
C VAL A 14 -9.46 -13.91 11.76
N THR A 15 -10.48 -14.72 11.48
CA THR A 15 -10.97 -15.74 12.41
C THR A 15 -10.19 -17.03 12.17
N PRO A 16 -9.35 -17.49 13.10
CA PRO A 16 -8.56 -18.68 12.88
C PRO A 16 -9.41 -19.95 12.89
N HIS A 17 -9.01 -20.94 12.11
CA HIS A 17 -9.57 -22.27 12.25
C HIS A 17 -9.07 -22.92 13.55
N LEU A 18 -9.96 -23.62 14.27
CA LEU A 18 -9.67 -24.15 15.61
C LEU A 18 -8.63 -25.29 15.61
N LEU A 19 -8.55 -26.05 14.52
CA LEU A 19 -7.75 -27.28 14.44
C LEU A 19 -6.58 -27.19 13.47
N THR A 20 -6.59 -26.22 12.56
CA THR A 20 -5.59 -26.10 11.49
C THR A 20 -5.04 -24.68 11.49
N PRO A 21 -3.85 -24.45 12.10
CA PRO A 21 -3.32 -23.10 12.32
C PRO A 21 -2.97 -22.37 11.01
N ASP A 22 -2.83 -23.12 9.91
CA ASP A 22 -2.54 -22.60 8.58
C ASP A 22 -3.83 -22.21 7.82
N PHE A 23 -5.00 -22.26 8.46
CA PHE A 23 -6.29 -21.88 7.88
C PHE A 23 -6.93 -20.76 8.70
N ALA A 24 -7.50 -19.79 8.00
CA ALA A 24 -8.29 -18.72 8.61
C ALA A 24 -9.45 -18.30 7.70
N ILE A 25 -10.49 -17.74 8.30
CA ILE A 25 -11.67 -17.21 7.63
C ILE A 25 -11.67 -15.69 7.76
N SER A 26 -12.14 -15.01 6.72
CA SER A 26 -12.26 -13.55 6.73
C SER A 26 -13.17 -13.05 7.85
N LYS A 27 -12.89 -11.82 8.28
CA LYS A 27 -13.87 -10.98 8.96
C LYS A 27 -14.88 -10.42 7.94
N PRO A 28 -16.00 -9.83 8.38
CA PRO A 28 -16.98 -9.24 7.46
C PRO A 28 -16.31 -8.37 6.39
N LEU A 29 -16.61 -8.71 5.13
CA LEU A 29 -15.93 -8.14 3.99
C LEU A 29 -16.62 -6.85 3.56
N TRP A 30 -15.83 -5.78 3.42
CA TRP A 30 -16.33 -4.48 3.03
C TRP A 30 -16.28 -4.31 1.51
N VAL A 31 -17.44 -3.96 0.94
CA VAL A 31 -17.60 -3.59 -0.47
C VAL A 31 -17.85 -2.08 -0.52
N PRO A 32 -16.89 -1.28 -1.02
CA PRO A 32 -17.08 0.17 -1.15
C PRO A 32 -18.30 0.50 -2.02
N SER A 33 -18.99 1.61 -1.73
CA SER A 33 -20.13 2.02 -2.56
C SER A 33 -19.71 2.21 -4.03
N GLY A 34 -20.44 1.55 -4.95
CA GLY A 34 -20.14 1.55 -6.38
C GLY A 34 -19.03 0.58 -6.82
N ALA A 35 -18.38 -0.15 -5.91
CA ALA A 35 -17.39 -1.17 -6.26
C ALA A 35 -18.05 -2.48 -6.73
N ARG A 36 -17.36 -3.22 -7.60
CA ARG A 36 -17.81 -4.55 -8.06
C ARG A 36 -17.50 -5.67 -7.08
N GLY A 37 -16.51 -5.49 -6.22
CA GLY A 37 -16.02 -6.48 -5.29
C GLY A 37 -15.47 -5.84 -4.01
N VAL A 38 -15.00 -6.70 -3.13
CA VAL A 38 -14.39 -6.34 -1.84
C VAL A 38 -13.16 -5.47 -2.03
N PHE A 39 -12.91 -4.59 -1.07
CA PHE A 39 -11.73 -3.74 -1.05
C PHE A 39 -10.43 -4.57 -0.98
N GLY A 40 -9.52 -4.33 -1.94
CA GLY A 40 -8.29 -5.12 -2.10
C GLY A 40 -7.37 -5.10 -0.88
N GLY A 41 -7.22 -3.92 -0.27
CA GLY A 41 -6.47 -3.73 0.97
C GLY A 41 -6.95 -4.62 2.12
N GLN A 42 -8.25 -4.96 2.18
CA GLN A 42 -8.76 -5.90 3.19
C GLN A 42 -8.26 -7.32 2.94
N VAL A 43 -8.29 -7.79 1.69
CA VAL A 43 -7.82 -9.13 1.31
C VAL A 43 -6.31 -9.26 1.53
N ILE A 44 -5.56 -8.20 1.20
CA ILE A 44 -4.12 -8.09 1.49
C ILE A 44 -3.87 -8.23 3.00
N ALA A 45 -4.50 -7.37 3.80
CA ALA A 45 -4.21 -7.27 5.23
C ALA A 45 -4.59 -8.56 5.98
N GLN A 46 -5.74 -9.15 5.64
CA GLN A 46 -6.18 -10.42 6.22
C GLN A 46 -5.29 -11.60 5.80
N SER A 47 -4.76 -11.59 4.57
CA SER A 47 -3.77 -12.59 4.15
C SER A 47 -2.48 -12.48 4.96
N LEU A 48 -2.00 -11.26 5.23
CA LEU A 48 -0.84 -11.02 6.10
C LEU A 48 -1.11 -11.44 7.54
N ALA A 49 -2.31 -11.16 8.07
CA ALA A 49 -2.71 -11.61 9.40
C ALA A 49 -2.77 -13.14 9.49
N ALA A 50 -3.27 -13.81 8.44
CA ALA A 50 -3.26 -15.28 8.37
C ALA A 50 -1.83 -15.84 8.34
N SER A 51 -0.94 -15.30 7.51
CA SER A 51 0.45 -15.79 7.45
C SER A 51 1.25 -15.49 8.71
N ALA A 52 1.08 -14.32 9.33
CA ALA A 52 1.81 -13.93 10.53
C ALA A 52 1.58 -14.89 11.71
N ARG A 53 0.38 -15.48 11.82
CA ARG A 53 0.05 -16.49 12.83
C ARG A 53 0.87 -17.79 12.71
N THR A 54 1.48 -18.03 11.56
CA THR A 54 2.30 -19.20 11.28
C THR A 54 3.81 -18.93 11.46
N ILE A 55 4.16 -17.72 11.91
CA ILE A 55 5.53 -17.25 12.11
C ILE A 55 5.82 -17.15 13.60
N TYR A 56 7.05 -17.51 13.99
CA TYR A 56 7.50 -17.47 15.37
C TYR A 56 8.59 -16.40 15.54
N PRO A 57 8.64 -15.70 16.70
CA PRO A 57 9.72 -14.78 17.02
C PRO A 57 11.11 -15.43 16.88
N PRO A 58 12.14 -14.65 16.49
CA PRO A 58 12.15 -13.19 16.33
C PRO A 58 11.80 -12.70 14.91
N LEU A 59 11.25 -13.55 14.04
CA LEU A 59 10.96 -13.18 12.66
C LEU A 59 9.79 -12.19 12.57
N GLY A 60 9.92 -11.14 11.76
CA GLY A 60 8.86 -10.18 11.44
C GLY A 60 8.77 -9.91 9.94
N LEU A 61 7.58 -9.49 9.47
CA LEU A 61 7.33 -9.24 8.04
C LEU A 61 8.24 -8.12 7.52
N HIS A 62 8.92 -8.35 6.40
CA HIS A 62 9.72 -7.31 5.74
C HIS A 62 9.33 -7.10 4.28
N SER A 63 8.65 -8.05 3.64
CA SER A 63 8.07 -7.83 2.32
C SER A 63 6.89 -8.74 2.02
N MET A 64 6.06 -8.29 1.09
CA MET A 64 4.99 -9.08 0.51
C MET A 64 4.82 -8.75 -0.98
N HIS A 65 4.30 -9.72 -1.73
CA HIS A 65 3.86 -9.58 -3.12
C HIS A 65 2.57 -10.35 -3.30
N CYS A 66 1.59 -9.80 -4.01
CA CYS A 66 0.34 -10.50 -4.25
C CYS A 66 -0.24 -10.24 -5.64
N TYR A 67 -1.14 -11.11 -6.07
CA TYR A 67 -1.93 -10.96 -7.28
C TYR A 67 -3.42 -11.10 -6.98
N PHE A 68 -4.21 -10.18 -7.55
CA PHE A 68 -5.67 -10.24 -7.57
C PHE A 68 -6.13 -11.04 -8.79
N LEU A 69 -6.65 -12.24 -8.58
CA LEU A 69 -6.99 -13.17 -9.66
C LEU A 69 -8.43 -12.98 -10.14
N LEU A 70 -9.35 -12.81 -9.19
CA LEU A 70 -10.78 -12.66 -9.44
C LEU A 70 -11.39 -11.64 -8.46
N PRO A 71 -12.51 -10.97 -8.82
CA PRO A 71 -13.23 -10.14 -7.89
C PRO A 71 -13.79 -11.00 -6.75
N ALA A 72 -13.48 -10.63 -5.51
CA ALA A 72 -14.10 -11.20 -4.33
C ALA A 72 -15.43 -10.49 -4.00
N PHE A 73 -16.40 -11.20 -3.46
CA PHE A 73 -17.72 -10.66 -3.09
C PHE A 73 -17.91 -10.59 -1.57
N ALA A 74 -18.92 -9.85 -1.10
CA ALA A 74 -19.23 -9.73 0.32
C ALA A 74 -19.57 -11.08 0.97
N HIS A 75 -20.15 -12.00 0.21
CA HIS A 75 -20.47 -13.36 0.61
C HIS A 75 -20.22 -14.33 -0.55
N PRO A 76 -19.83 -15.60 -0.27
CA PRO A 76 -19.47 -16.14 1.05
C PRO A 76 -18.16 -15.54 1.61
N ASP A 77 -17.81 -15.88 2.85
CA ASP A 77 -16.52 -15.49 3.44
C ASP A 77 -15.33 -16.02 2.61
N ILE A 78 -14.17 -15.37 2.76
CA ILE A 78 -12.91 -15.82 2.15
C ILE A 78 -12.21 -16.78 3.11
N GLU A 79 -11.78 -17.92 2.59
CA GLU A 79 -10.90 -18.87 3.27
C GLU A 79 -9.44 -18.60 2.87
N TYR A 80 -8.60 -18.23 3.84
CA TYR A 80 -7.16 -18.04 3.67
C TYR A 80 -6.43 -19.32 4.06
N ARG A 81 -5.70 -19.91 3.11
CA ARG A 81 -4.88 -21.11 3.28
C ARG A 81 -3.41 -20.73 3.20
N VAL A 82 -2.66 -20.99 4.25
CA VAL A 82 -1.24 -20.67 4.38
C VAL A 82 -0.41 -21.92 4.08
N GLU A 83 0.52 -21.81 3.13
CA GLU A 83 1.53 -22.81 2.81
C GLU A 83 2.89 -22.32 3.32
N ARG A 84 3.56 -23.16 4.11
CA ARG A 84 4.89 -22.88 4.68
C ARG A 84 5.97 -23.28 3.68
N LEU A 85 6.41 -22.33 2.85
CA LEU A 85 7.40 -22.61 1.81
C LEU A 85 8.81 -22.85 2.38
N ARG A 86 9.17 -22.12 3.43
CA ARG A 86 10.51 -22.20 4.05
C ARG A 86 10.48 -21.69 5.48
N ASP A 87 11.19 -22.41 6.36
CA ASP A 87 11.58 -21.96 7.69
C ASP A 87 13.10 -22.04 7.82
N GLY A 88 13.78 -20.89 7.67
CA GLY A 88 15.22 -20.76 7.79
C GLY A 88 15.63 -20.05 9.07
N LYS A 89 16.94 -20.05 9.36
CA LYS A 89 17.50 -19.36 10.54
C LYS A 89 17.27 -17.85 10.53
N SER A 90 17.30 -17.24 9.35
CA SER A 90 17.20 -15.78 9.18
C SER A 90 15.96 -15.34 8.41
N TYR A 91 15.39 -16.22 7.59
CA TYR A 91 14.26 -15.92 6.73
C TYR A 91 13.25 -17.05 6.72
N SER A 92 11.97 -16.69 6.67
CA SER A 92 10.85 -17.61 6.48
C SER A 92 9.87 -17.06 5.46
N ASN A 93 9.29 -17.95 4.64
CA ASN A 93 8.41 -17.58 3.54
C ASN A 93 7.06 -18.28 3.68
N ARG A 94 5.98 -17.56 3.40
CA ARG A 94 4.61 -18.05 3.44
C ARG A 94 3.90 -17.70 2.15
N LEU A 95 3.22 -18.67 1.55
CA LEU A 95 2.31 -18.46 0.44
C LEU A 95 0.88 -18.55 0.99
N VAL A 96 0.08 -17.51 0.80
CA VAL A 96 -1.32 -17.46 1.21
C VAL A 96 -2.17 -17.50 -0.05
N ARG A 97 -3.10 -18.44 -0.10
CA ARG A 97 -4.13 -18.50 -1.14
C ARG A 97 -5.48 -18.21 -0.51
N ALA A 98 -6.21 -17.27 -1.10
CA ALA A 98 -7.54 -16.88 -0.66
C ALA A 98 -8.60 -17.48 -1.59
N TYR A 99 -9.53 -18.24 -1.03
CA TYR A 99 -10.59 -18.93 -1.74
C TYR A 99 -11.97 -18.37 -1.38
N GLN A 100 -12.85 -18.21 -2.37
CA GLN A 100 -14.29 -18.09 -2.15
C GLN A 100 -14.99 -19.26 -2.82
N GLY A 101 -15.46 -20.21 -2.00
CA GLY A 101 -15.90 -21.50 -2.48
C GLY A 101 -14.72 -22.29 -3.08
N ASP A 102 -14.85 -22.70 -4.33
CA ASP A 102 -13.83 -23.43 -5.10
C ASP A 102 -12.90 -22.51 -5.91
N ARG A 103 -13.15 -21.19 -5.92
CA ARG A 103 -12.39 -20.23 -6.73
C ARG A 103 -11.30 -19.55 -5.91
N GLU A 104 -10.06 -19.65 -6.39
CA GLU A 104 -8.94 -18.85 -5.88
C GLU A 104 -9.08 -17.41 -6.38
N VAL A 105 -9.33 -16.48 -5.46
CA VAL A 105 -9.57 -15.06 -5.80
C VAL A 105 -8.30 -14.22 -5.66
N PHE A 106 -7.33 -14.68 -4.84
CA PHE A 106 -6.15 -13.91 -4.49
C PHE A 106 -5.01 -14.83 -4.02
N VAL A 107 -3.77 -14.44 -4.30
CA VAL A 107 -2.57 -15.12 -3.83
C VAL A 107 -1.53 -14.11 -3.34
N LEU A 108 -0.88 -14.39 -2.21
CA LEU A 108 0.14 -13.54 -1.60
C LEU A 108 1.34 -14.36 -1.14
N LEU A 109 2.55 -13.88 -1.45
CA LEU A 109 3.81 -14.37 -0.92
C LEU A 109 4.33 -13.36 0.10
N ALA A 110 4.48 -13.78 1.36
CA ALA A 110 5.07 -13.00 2.44
C ALA A 110 6.46 -13.52 2.81
N SER A 111 7.38 -12.60 3.09
CA SER A 111 8.73 -12.89 3.57
C SER A 111 8.96 -12.24 4.94
N TYR A 112 9.45 -13.05 5.86
CA TYR A 112 9.73 -12.69 7.25
C TYR A 112 11.23 -12.83 7.51
N THR A 113 11.80 -11.91 8.26
CA THR A 113 13.24 -11.88 8.58
C THR A 113 13.46 -11.59 10.04
N VAL A 114 14.60 -12.01 10.56
CA VAL A 114 15.09 -11.58 11.87
C VAL A 114 15.36 -10.06 11.85
N PRO A 115 15.32 -9.36 13.00
CA PRO A 115 15.61 -7.94 13.07
C PRO A 115 16.99 -7.63 12.48
N PRO A 116 17.16 -6.46 11.84
CA PRO A 116 18.43 -6.10 11.22
C PRO A 116 19.55 -6.03 12.26
N THR A 117 20.76 -6.36 11.82
CA THR A 117 21.96 -6.21 12.67
C THR A 117 22.32 -4.74 12.80
N ILE A 118 22.51 -4.28 14.04
CA ILE A 118 22.95 -2.90 14.33
C ILE A 118 24.37 -2.72 13.79
N LEU A 119 24.57 -1.70 12.96
CA LEU A 119 25.91 -1.31 12.52
C LEU A 119 26.71 -0.75 13.72
N PRO A 120 28.01 -1.02 13.82
CA PRO A 120 28.85 -0.42 14.86
C PRO A 120 28.76 1.11 14.83
N GLU A 121 28.81 1.77 15.99
CA GLU A 121 28.67 3.24 16.12
C GLU A 121 29.68 4.02 15.26
N ASN A 122 30.84 3.44 14.97
CA ASN A 122 31.89 4.03 14.14
C ASN A 122 31.78 3.69 12.64
N PHE A 123 30.69 3.07 12.20
CA PHE A 123 30.49 2.72 10.80
C PHE A 123 30.30 3.99 9.94
N GLY A 124 31.34 4.35 9.18
CA GLY A 124 31.35 5.55 8.33
C GLY A 124 31.89 6.82 9.00
N ALA A 125 32.38 6.75 10.25
CA ALA A 125 33.10 7.84 10.88
C ALA A 125 34.54 7.92 10.33
N SER A 126 34.72 8.53 9.15
CA SER A 126 36.05 8.99 8.74
C SER A 126 36.36 10.28 9.52
N THR A 127 37.25 10.20 10.50
CA THR A 127 37.94 11.40 10.99
C THR A 127 38.63 12.05 9.80
N LEU A 128 38.19 13.25 9.41
CA LEU A 128 38.95 14.18 8.59
C LEU A 128 40.21 14.60 9.38
N GLY A 129 41.18 13.69 9.44
CA GLY A 129 42.54 14.00 9.85
C GLY A 129 43.31 14.41 8.61
N GLU A 130 43.62 15.70 8.48
CA GLU A 130 44.63 16.21 7.55
C GLU A 130 45.89 15.36 7.69
N THR A 131 46.19 14.54 6.69
CA THR A 131 47.53 14.00 6.50
C THR A 131 47.88 14.09 5.03
N SER A 132 48.97 14.82 4.81
CA SER A 132 49.63 15.11 3.56
C SER A 132 50.08 13.86 2.80
N ASP A 133 50.12 14.02 1.48
CA ASP A 133 50.91 13.31 0.47
C ASP A 133 51.36 11.87 0.76
N THR A 134 50.85 10.92 -0.04
CA THR A 134 51.72 10.17 -0.97
C THR A 134 50.91 9.46 -2.05
N LYS A 135 51.36 9.63 -3.31
CA LYS A 135 50.87 8.91 -4.49
C LYS A 135 51.25 7.43 -4.41
N GLN A 136 50.28 6.54 -4.53
CA GLN A 136 50.45 5.22 -5.16
C GLN A 136 49.12 4.78 -5.78
N GLN A 137 49.03 4.88 -7.10
CA GLN A 137 47.93 4.30 -7.88
C GLN A 137 48.16 2.79 -7.97
N ASP A 138 47.43 2.04 -7.15
CA ASP A 138 47.32 0.59 -7.33
C ASP A 138 46.14 0.31 -8.28
N LYS A 139 46.42 -0.30 -9.43
CA LYS A 139 45.40 -0.65 -10.44
C LYS A 139 44.50 -1.76 -9.88
N MET A 140 43.33 -1.37 -9.38
CA MET A 140 42.28 -2.32 -8.97
C MET A 140 41.73 -3.04 -10.21
N LYS A 141 42.06 -4.33 -10.37
CA LYS A 141 41.40 -5.18 -11.38
C LYS A 141 39.96 -5.45 -10.93
N VAL A 142 39.00 -4.80 -11.59
CA VAL A 142 37.57 -5.11 -11.42
C VAL A 142 37.28 -6.45 -12.11
N SER A 143 36.96 -7.46 -11.31
CA SER A 143 36.45 -8.76 -11.78
C SER A 143 34.94 -8.62 -12.04
N HIS A 144 34.50 -8.77 -13.30
CA HIS A 144 33.08 -8.76 -13.68
C HIS A 144 32.36 -10.10 -13.44
N THR A 145 32.92 -11.00 -12.62
CA THR A 145 32.28 -12.27 -12.28
C THR A 145 32.05 -12.34 -10.78
N LEU A 146 30.78 -12.34 -10.35
CA LEU A 146 30.37 -12.69 -8.99
C LEU A 146 30.71 -14.16 -8.73
N ARG A 147 31.91 -14.43 -8.19
CA ARG A 147 32.27 -15.75 -7.66
C ARG A 147 31.88 -15.80 -6.20
N PHE A 148 30.86 -16.61 -5.88
CA PHE A 148 30.63 -17.06 -4.51
C PHE A 148 31.76 -18.03 -4.14
N SER A 149 32.75 -17.53 -3.38
CA SER A 149 33.82 -18.38 -2.86
C SER A 149 33.28 -19.28 -1.75
N LEU A 150 32.90 -20.50 -2.13
CA LEU A 150 32.90 -21.65 -1.24
C LEU A 150 34.28 -22.29 -1.31
N SER A 151 35.17 -21.88 -0.42
CA SER A 151 36.36 -22.66 -0.08
C SER A 151 36.62 -22.53 1.41
N GLN A 152 36.24 -23.56 2.16
CA GLN A 152 36.89 -23.85 3.44
C GLN A 152 38.34 -24.26 3.12
N SER A 153 39.30 -23.52 3.66
CA SER A 153 40.67 -23.99 3.82
C SER A 153 41.25 -23.44 5.10
N GLU A 154 41.74 -24.34 5.94
CA GLU A 154 42.33 -24.09 7.24
C GLU A 154 43.61 -23.22 7.18
N ALA A 155 43.80 -22.45 8.26
CA ALA A 155 45.05 -21.94 8.82
C ALA A 155 45.97 -21.02 7.98
N LYS A 156 46.01 -19.73 8.37
CA LYS A 156 47.17 -19.08 9.04
C LYS A 156 46.85 -17.60 9.31
N SER A 157 47.01 -17.17 10.56
CA SER A 157 46.86 -15.77 10.98
C SER A 157 47.99 -14.89 10.43
N PRO A 158 47.71 -13.83 9.65
CA PRO A 158 48.68 -12.77 9.43
C PRO A 158 48.51 -11.71 10.52
N LYS A 159 49.51 -11.58 11.39
CA LYS A 159 49.71 -10.37 12.21
C LYS A 159 50.09 -9.22 11.28
N GLY A 160 49.11 -8.49 10.80
CA GLY A 160 49.30 -7.24 10.08
C GLY A 160 48.09 -6.34 10.32
N LYS A 161 48.27 -5.24 11.04
CA LYS A 161 47.26 -4.19 11.15
C LYS A 161 47.05 -3.59 9.76
N ARG A 162 46.08 -4.11 8.99
CA ARG A 162 45.57 -3.42 7.80
C ARG A 162 44.97 -2.11 8.29
N LYS A 163 45.61 -0.98 7.96
CA LYS A 163 44.92 0.33 7.98
C LYS A 163 43.74 0.18 7.02
N MET A 164 42.52 0.06 7.56
CA MET A 164 41.33 0.19 6.75
C MET A 164 41.33 1.62 6.19
N GLY A 165 41.40 1.75 4.87
CA GLY A 165 41.22 3.05 4.22
C GLY A 165 39.88 3.66 4.63
N ALA A 166 39.77 4.99 4.57
CA ALA A 166 38.52 5.69 4.86
C ALA A 166 37.37 5.05 4.05
N SER A 167 36.36 4.54 4.76
CA SER A 167 35.17 4.00 4.12
C SER A 167 34.35 5.16 3.55
N THR A 168 34.19 5.20 2.23
CA THR A 168 33.29 6.14 1.52
C THR A 168 31.83 5.67 1.54
N VAL A 169 31.52 4.61 2.30
CA VAL A 169 30.20 3.96 2.32
C VAL A 169 29.29 4.68 3.32
N LYS A 170 28.19 5.23 2.81
CA LYS A 170 27.12 5.79 3.64
C LYS A 170 26.31 4.66 4.29
N ALA A 171 26.03 4.77 5.59
CA ALA A 171 25.31 3.75 6.35
C ALA A 171 23.84 3.56 5.92
N ASN A 172 23.17 4.63 5.47
CA ASN A 172 21.77 4.62 5.07
C ASN A 172 21.49 5.65 3.97
N TYR A 173 20.59 5.33 3.05
CA TYR A 173 19.96 6.24 2.11
C TYR A 173 18.47 5.94 2.05
N GLN A 174 17.65 6.99 2.09
CA GLN A 174 16.23 6.92 1.76
C GLN A 174 15.88 8.01 0.76
N THR A 175 14.80 7.81 0.01
CA THR A 175 14.19 8.87 -0.79
C THR A 175 13.78 10.02 0.14
N PRO A 176 14.17 11.27 -0.13
CA PRO A 176 13.85 12.40 0.73
C PRO A 176 12.35 12.58 0.93
N PHE A 177 11.96 13.01 2.14
CA PHE A 177 10.59 13.45 2.40
C PHE A 177 10.24 14.66 1.52
N PRO A 178 9.02 14.76 0.95
CA PRO A 178 8.67 15.87 0.07
C PRO A 178 8.77 17.23 0.79
N PRO A 179 9.48 18.21 0.21
CA PRO A 179 9.63 19.52 0.82
C PRO A 179 8.34 20.35 0.70
N ASN A 180 8.23 21.38 1.54
CA ASN A 180 7.18 22.41 1.49
C ASN A 180 5.74 21.89 1.68
N LEU A 181 5.56 20.71 2.29
CA LEU A 181 4.25 20.25 2.72
C LEU A 181 3.77 21.03 3.93
N LYS A 182 2.47 21.31 3.97
CA LYS A 182 1.79 21.76 5.18
C LYS A 182 1.74 20.62 6.20
N PRO A 183 1.75 20.93 7.51
CA PRO A 183 1.46 19.95 8.55
C PRO A 183 0.13 19.24 8.29
N TYR A 184 0.02 18.00 8.77
CA TYR A 184 -1.21 17.20 8.63
C TYR A 184 -2.43 17.93 9.20
N GLU A 185 -2.24 18.66 10.29
CA GLU A 185 -3.27 19.41 11.03
C GLU A 185 -3.87 20.56 10.20
N GLU A 186 -3.16 21.05 9.19
CA GLU A 186 -3.65 22.05 8.22
C GLU A 186 -4.24 21.44 6.94
N CYS A 187 -4.22 20.11 6.83
CA CYS A 187 -4.82 19.38 5.70
C CYS A 187 -6.28 19.04 6.04
N TYR A 188 -7.15 19.09 5.03
CA TYR A 188 -8.57 18.75 5.23
C TYR A 188 -8.80 17.25 4.96
N PRO A 189 -9.59 16.58 5.82
CA PRO A 189 -10.10 15.24 5.53
C PRO A 189 -10.87 15.20 4.21
N GLU A 190 -10.83 14.05 3.54
CA GLU A 190 -11.48 13.87 2.25
C GLU A 190 -13.01 14.06 2.34
N GLU A 191 -13.62 13.56 3.41
CA GLU A 191 -15.06 13.72 3.68
C GLU A 191 -15.49 15.19 3.78
N ASP A 192 -14.66 16.06 4.37
CA ASP A 192 -14.98 17.48 4.56
C ASP A 192 -14.86 18.21 3.23
N ARG A 193 -13.87 17.85 2.41
CA ARG A 193 -13.77 18.33 1.03
C ARG A 193 -15.01 17.97 0.22
N TRP A 194 -15.43 16.70 0.26
CA TRP A 194 -16.59 16.24 -0.50
C TRP A 194 -17.89 16.84 0.03
N GLN A 195 -18.01 17.04 1.34
CA GLN A 195 -19.14 17.78 1.94
C GLN A 195 -19.20 19.21 1.40
N LYS A 196 -18.08 19.93 1.40
CA LYS A 196 -18.01 21.30 0.88
C LYS A 196 -18.44 21.36 -0.60
N PHE A 197 -17.92 20.45 -1.42
CA PHE A 197 -18.31 20.31 -2.83
C PHE A 197 -19.80 19.98 -2.99
N PHE A 198 -20.33 19.10 -2.15
CA PHE A 198 -21.74 18.73 -2.15
C PHE A 198 -22.63 19.96 -1.87
N ASP A 199 -22.30 20.72 -0.84
CA ASP A 199 -23.06 21.89 -0.40
C ASP A 199 -23.02 23.03 -1.44
N GLU A 200 -21.91 23.20 -2.15
CA GLU A 200 -21.76 24.29 -3.11
C GLU A 200 -22.20 23.94 -4.54
N LYS A 201 -21.90 22.74 -5.04
CA LYS A 201 -22.03 22.36 -6.46
C LYS A 201 -23.13 21.34 -6.74
N CYS A 202 -23.66 20.68 -5.71
CA CYS A 202 -24.61 19.57 -5.88
C CYS A 202 -26.05 19.91 -5.42
N LYS A 203 -26.37 21.20 -5.24
CA LYS A 203 -27.70 21.64 -4.77
C LYS A 203 -28.84 21.13 -5.67
N ASP A 204 -28.64 21.16 -6.98
CA ASP A 204 -29.64 20.73 -7.97
C ASP A 204 -29.57 19.23 -8.30
N TRP A 205 -28.63 18.49 -7.72
CA TRP A 205 -28.51 17.07 -7.99
C TRP A 205 -29.62 16.31 -7.29
N THR A 206 -30.26 15.41 -8.03
CA THR A 206 -31.36 14.58 -7.51
C THR A 206 -31.10 13.10 -7.79
N GLY A 207 -31.93 12.24 -7.19
CA GLY A 207 -31.93 10.81 -7.48
C GLY A 207 -30.65 10.08 -7.09
N ALA A 208 -30.18 9.20 -7.97
CA ALA A 208 -29.08 8.28 -7.66
C ALA A 208 -27.72 8.98 -7.47
N ARG A 209 -27.45 10.04 -8.25
CA ARG A 209 -26.18 10.76 -8.21
C ARG A 209 -25.96 11.46 -6.86
N ARG A 210 -27.01 12.09 -6.32
CA ARG A 210 -26.98 12.73 -5.00
C ARG A 210 -26.78 11.71 -3.89
N ARG A 211 -27.61 10.65 -3.87
CA ARG A 211 -27.53 9.58 -2.85
C ARG A 211 -26.17 8.91 -2.80
N PHE A 212 -25.56 8.70 -3.95
CA PHE A 212 -24.22 8.11 -4.04
C PHE A 212 -23.16 8.96 -3.34
N LEU A 213 -23.15 10.28 -3.59
CA LEU A 213 -22.17 11.18 -2.96
C LEU A 213 -22.43 11.33 -1.46
N GLU A 214 -23.69 11.40 -1.03
CA GLU A 214 -24.07 11.39 0.40
C GLU A 214 -23.58 10.10 1.09
N GLU A 215 -23.78 8.95 0.46
CA GLU A 215 -23.32 7.65 0.98
C GLU A 215 -21.80 7.59 1.07
N TYR A 216 -21.08 8.08 0.06
CA TYR A 216 -19.62 8.13 0.10
C TYR A 216 -19.09 9.01 1.23
N ILE A 217 -19.64 10.22 1.40
CA ILE A 217 -19.24 11.13 2.48
C ILE A 217 -19.44 10.44 3.83
N ARG A 218 -20.60 9.81 4.03
CA ARG A 218 -20.88 9.03 5.24
C ARG A 218 -19.87 7.89 5.41
N GLU A 219 -19.61 7.11 4.37
CA GLU A 219 -18.68 5.98 4.42
C GLU A 219 -17.25 6.42 4.76
N ARG A 220 -16.75 7.53 4.19
CA ARG A 220 -15.46 8.12 4.57
C ARG A 220 -15.44 8.60 6.02
N ARG A 221 -16.52 9.21 6.49
CA ARG A 221 -16.65 9.63 7.91
C ARG A 221 -16.66 8.46 8.88
N GLU A 222 -17.28 7.34 8.51
CA GLU A 222 -17.36 6.15 9.37
C GLU A 222 -16.15 5.21 9.21
N SER A 223 -15.37 5.36 8.13
CA SER A 223 -14.16 4.57 7.87
C SER A 223 -13.20 4.55 9.06
N PRO A 224 -12.57 3.41 9.40
CA PRO A 224 -11.55 3.31 10.44
C PRO A 224 -10.19 3.89 9.96
N VAL A 225 -10.13 4.39 8.73
CA VAL A 225 -8.98 5.08 8.14
C VAL A 225 -9.43 6.46 7.69
N GLY A 226 -8.77 7.49 8.23
CA GLY A 226 -8.85 8.85 7.71
C GLY A 226 -7.89 9.06 6.55
N ILE A 227 -8.33 9.80 5.53
CA ILE A 227 -7.53 10.17 4.37
C ILE A 227 -7.61 11.69 4.21
N SER A 228 -6.46 12.36 4.15
CA SER A 228 -6.37 13.80 3.90
C SER A 228 -5.40 14.05 2.75
N ARG A 229 -5.78 14.88 1.77
CA ARG A 229 -4.85 15.23 0.67
C ARG A 229 -3.74 16.12 1.20
N ALA A 230 -2.48 15.81 0.90
CA ALA A 230 -1.36 16.66 1.30
C ALA A 230 -1.42 18.01 0.57
N ARG A 231 -1.10 19.10 1.29
CA ARG A 231 -1.09 20.48 0.78
C ARG A 231 0.31 21.05 0.79
N PHE A 232 0.59 22.02 -0.08
CA PHE A 232 1.88 22.71 -0.16
C PHE A 232 1.78 24.15 0.35
N ASN A 233 2.87 24.65 0.94
CA ASN A 233 3.03 26.07 1.25
C ASN A 233 3.14 26.90 -0.03
N GLY A 234 2.43 28.03 -0.11
CA GLY A 234 2.55 29.00 -1.21
C GLY A 234 1.80 28.68 -2.51
N ARG A 235 1.06 27.56 -2.60
CA ARG A 235 0.05 27.38 -3.65
C ARG A 235 -1.23 28.09 -3.22
N GLU A 236 -1.72 29.02 -4.05
CA GLU A 236 -3.00 29.71 -3.82
C GLU A 236 -4.12 28.69 -3.60
N GLU A 237 -5.04 29.03 -2.70
CA GLU A 237 -6.27 28.28 -2.48
C GLU A 237 -7.18 28.42 -3.69
N SER A 238 -6.91 27.71 -4.78
CA SER A 238 -7.96 27.43 -5.76
C SER A 238 -8.97 26.51 -5.06
N GLN A 239 -9.94 27.14 -4.39
CA GLN A 239 -10.82 26.53 -3.39
C GLN A 239 -11.71 25.38 -3.93
N TYR A 240 -11.65 25.07 -5.23
CA TYR A 240 -12.40 24.00 -5.89
C TYR A 240 -11.72 23.41 -7.13
N SER A 241 -10.40 23.32 -7.16
CA SER A 241 -9.72 22.72 -8.31
C SER A 241 -9.66 21.18 -8.23
N ASP A 242 -10.82 20.53 -8.37
CA ASP A 242 -10.83 19.35 -9.25
C ASP A 242 -10.46 19.80 -10.69
N ALA A 243 -10.75 21.07 -11.04
CA ALA A 243 -10.47 21.66 -12.35
C ALA A 243 -9.02 22.19 -12.55
N GLU A 244 -8.09 21.97 -11.62
CA GLU A 244 -6.64 22.01 -11.88
C GLU A 244 -6.08 20.59 -11.97
N ASP A 245 -6.92 19.65 -12.40
CA ASP A 245 -6.55 18.37 -13.02
C ASP A 245 -5.80 18.66 -14.35
N GLY A 246 -4.61 19.25 -14.24
CA GLY A 246 -3.54 18.92 -15.15
C GLY A 246 -3.14 17.46 -14.95
N VAL A 247 -2.41 16.89 -15.90
CA VAL A 247 -1.75 15.59 -15.76
C VAL A 247 -0.85 15.61 -14.52
N GLN A 248 -1.36 15.15 -13.37
CA GLN A 248 -0.60 14.96 -12.15
C GLN A 248 -0.19 13.51 -12.08
N ASN A 249 1.10 13.27 -12.31
CA ASN A 249 1.71 11.97 -12.15
C ASN A 249 1.96 11.60 -10.69
N THR A 250 1.85 12.56 -9.75
CA THR A 250 2.07 12.32 -8.31
C THR A 250 0.85 12.71 -7.50
N ARG A 251 0.42 11.81 -6.61
CA ARG A 251 -0.61 12.03 -5.58
C ARG A 251 0.01 11.82 -4.21
N MET A 252 -0.31 12.69 -3.26
CA MET A 252 0.19 12.59 -1.89
C MET A 252 -1.00 12.65 -0.93
N SER A 253 -1.15 11.62 -0.12
CA SER A 253 -2.24 11.50 0.85
C SER A 253 -1.68 11.16 2.22
N TRP A 254 -2.15 11.87 3.24
CA TRP A 254 -1.99 11.47 4.62
C TRP A 254 -3.02 10.39 4.95
N LEU A 255 -2.56 9.26 5.49
CA LEU A 255 -3.36 8.12 5.90
C LEU A 255 -3.25 8.00 7.42
N ARG A 256 -4.37 7.90 8.12
CA ARG A 256 -4.39 7.81 9.58
C ARG A 256 -5.32 6.71 10.06
N ALA A 257 -4.81 5.77 10.84
CA ALA A 257 -5.65 4.80 11.52
C ALA A 257 -6.44 5.48 12.66
N ARG A 258 -7.77 5.26 12.70
CA ARG A 258 -8.64 5.73 13.77
C ARG A 258 -8.76 4.64 14.82
N LEU A 259 -7.75 4.57 15.69
CA LEU A 259 -7.70 3.61 16.79
C LEU A 259 -8.39 4.18 18.04
N ASP A 260 -9.07 3.32 18.77
CA ASP A 260 -9.47 3.60 20.15
C ASP A 260 -8.22 3.64 21.05
N PRO A 261 -8.13 4.54 22.06
CA PRO A 261 -6.98 4.63 22.96
C PRO A 261 -6.63 3.34 23.71
N THR A 262 -7.55 2.39 23.80
CA THR A 262 -7.32 1.07 24.42
C THR A 262 -6.66 0.07 23.46
N GLU A 263 -6.68 0.33 22.16
CA GLU A 263 -6.08 -0.55 21.15
C GLU A 263 -4.55 -0.44 21.17
N LYS A 264 -3.89 -1.59 21.33
CA LYS A 264 -2.43 -1.71 21.31
C LYS A 264 -2.03 -2.82 20.33
N PRO A 265 -2.19 -2.60 19.01
CA PRO A 265 -1.85 -3.61 18.02
C PRO A 265 -0.36 -3.95 18.06
N ASP A 266 -0.03 -5.22 17.84
CA ASP A 266 1.36 -5.64 17.68
C ASP A 266 1.95 -5.15 16.34
N THR A 267 3.27 -5.23 16.18
CA THR A 267 3.97 -4.74 14.99
C THR A 267 3.47 -5.37 13.68
N GLU A 268 3.08 -6.64 13.70
CA GLU A 268 2.61 -7.34 12.50
C GLU A 268 1.18 -6.92 12.13
N THR A 269 0.33 -6.67 13.12
CA THR A 269 -0.99 -6.05 12.95
C THR A 269 -0.85 -4.64 12.40
N VAL A 270 0.09 -3.84 12.90
CA VAL A 270 0.39 -2.50 12.37
C VAL A 270 0.83 -2.56 10.90
N LYS A 271 1.69 -3.51 10.52
CA LYS A 271 2.06 -3.69 9.10
C LYS A 271 0.87 -4.11 8.24
N ALA A 272 -0.03 -4.96 8.74
CA ALA A 272 -1.27 -5.29 8.05
C ALA A 272 -2.21 -4.07 7.91
N MET A 273 -2.27 -3.20 8.92
CA MET A 273 -2.98 -1.91 8.83
C MET A 273 -2.39 -1.00 7.76
N ILE A 274 -1.06 -0.88 7.68
CA ILE A 274 -0.40 -0.10 6.62
C ILE A 274 -0.69 -0.70 5.24
N ALA A 275 -0.68 -2.03 5.12
CA ALA A 275 -1.04 -2.70 3.88
C ALA A 275 -2.51 -2.46 3.47
N TYR A 276 -3.43 -2.42 4.43
CA TYR A 276 -4.81 -2.02 4.19
C TYR A 276 -4.91 -0.57 3.70
N MET A 277 -4.22 0.35 4.38
CA MET A 277 -4.30 1.79 4.10
C MET A 277 -3.68 2.17 2.74
N THR A 278 -2.57 1.55 2.36
CA THR A 278 -1.81 1.90 1.15
C THR A 278 -2.46 1.45 -0.16
N ASP A 279 -3.50 0.61 -0.11
CA ASP A 279 -4.30 0.28 -1.30
C ASP A 279 -5.33 1.37 -1.65
N PHE A 280 -5.61 2.31 -0.73
CA PHE A 280 -6.51 3.43 -1.02
C PHE A 280 -5.92 4.36 -2.08
N GLN A 281 -6.73 4.67 -3.10
CA GLN A 281 -6.43 5.67 -4.14
C GLN A 281 -5.16 5.37 -4.98
N PHE A 282 -4.51 4.23 -4.78
CA PHE A 282 -3.17 3.97 -5.31
C PHE A 282 -3.16 3.85 -6.83
N ILE A 283 -3.84 2.84 -7.39
CA ILE A 283 -3.94 2.69 -8.86
C ILE A 283 -4.67 3.86 -9.53
N GLY A 284 -5.55 4.56 -8.80
CA GLY A 284 -6.22 5.77 -9.30
C GLY A 284 -5.22 6.88 -9.69
N THR A 285 -4.02 6.89 -9.09
CA THR A 285 -2.94 7.82 -9.47
C THR A 285 -2.50 7.61 -10.93
N ALA A 286 -2.48 6.36 -11.41
CA ALA A 286 -2.18 6.08 -12.82
C ALA A 286 -3.29 6.62 -13.74
N SER A 287 -4.57 6.34 -13.48
CA SER A 287 -5.62 6.82 -14.38
C SER A 287 -5.65 8.36 -14.49
N ARG A 288 -5.44 9.06 -13.37
CA ARG A 288 -5.37 10.53 -13.34
C ARG A 288 -4.20 11.11 -14.10
N SER A 289 -3.05 10.43 -14.13
CA SER A 289 -1.87 10.93 -14.85
C SER A 289 -2.07 10.99 -16.37
N VAL A 290 -3.13 10.37 -16.89
CA VAL A 290 -3.54 10.50 -18.30
C VAL A 290 -4.88 11.22 -18.47
N GLY A 291 -5.34 11.93 -17.43
CA GLY A 291 -6.61 12.66 -17.44
C GLY A 291 -7.86 11.77 -17.44
N LEU A 292 -7.72 10.48 -17.10
CA LEU A 292 -8.80 9.51 -17.13
C LEU A 292 -9.42 9.36 -15.73
N HIS A 293 -10.65 9.82 -15.57
CA HIS A 293 -11.44 9.74 -14.33
C HIS A 293 -12.92 9.49 -14.64
N GLN A 294 -13.79 9.41 -13.62
CA GLN A 294 -15.21 9.07 -13.83
C GLN A 294 -15.98 10.09 -14.67
N SER A 295 -15.60 11.35 -14.56
CA SER A 295 -16.21 12.48 -15.29
C SER A 295 -15.43 12.93 -16.51
N SER A 296 -14.32 12.26 -16.88
CA SER A 296 -13.57 12.58 -18.11
C SER A 296 -14.33 12.11 -19.35
N SER A 297 -13.92 12.61 -20.53
CA SER A 297 -14.40 12.13 -21.83
C SER A 297 -13.21 11.76 -22.72
N PRO A 298 -12.99 10.46 -23.03
CA PRO A 298 -13.72 9.30 -22.55
C PRO A 298 -13.55 9.11 -21.04
N ARG A 299 -14.52 8.47 -20.37
CA ARG A 299 -14.44 8.18 -18.93
C ARG A 299 -13.58 6.96 -18.63
N ILE A 300 -13.17 6.79 -17.39
CA ILE A 300 -12.65 5.50 -16.91
C ILE A 300 -13.73 4.41 -17.03
N GLY A 301 -13.42 3.33 -17.72
CA GLY A 301 -14.30 2.17 -17.93
C GLY A 301 -14.00 1.02 -16.99
N MET A 302 -12.72 0.70 -16.78
CA MET A 302 -12.28 -0.30 -15.83
C MET A 302 -11.02 0.17 -15.11
N LEU A 303 -11.09 0.12 -13.77
CA LEU A 303 -9.98 0.35 -12.87
C LEU A 303 -9.95 -0.81 -11.88
N ALA A 304 -8.90 -1.62 -11.90
CA ALA A 304 -8.76 -2.78 -11.02
C ALA A 304 -7.28 -3.07 -10.76
N SER A 305 -6.90 -3.37 -9.52
CA SER A 305 -5.56 -3.82 -9.18
C SER A 305 -5.29 -5.20 -9.78
N LEU A 306 -4.08 -5.42 -10.30
CA LEU A 306 -3.61 -6.73 -10.77
C LEU A 306 -2.67 -7.35 -9.74
N ASP A 307 -1.77 -6.56 -9.20
CA ASP A 307 -0.83 -6.95 -8.14
C ASP A 307 -0.66 -5.83 -7.11
N HIS A 308 -0.03 -6.15 -5.99
CA HIS A 308 0.42 -5.17 -5.01
C HIS A 308 1.64 -5.73 -4.28
N SER A 309 2.61 -4.87 -4.00
CA SER A 309 3.81 -5.26 -3.24
C SER A 309 4.19 -4.20 -2.24
N ILE A 310 4.68 -4.63 -1.09
CA ILE A 310 5.12 -3.76 -0.01
C ILE A 310 6.44 -4.28 0.53
N HIS A 311 7.41 -3.39 0.70
CA HIS A 311 8.64 -3.63 1.45
C HIS A 311 8.62 -2.77 2.70
N PHE A 312 8.69 -3.40 3.86
CA PHE A 312 8.68 -2.72 5.15
C PHE A 312 10.10 -2.54 5.67
N TYR A 313 10.36 -1.36 6.23
CA TYR A 313 11.58 -1.04 6.95
C TYR A 313 11.33 -1.01 8.47
N PRO A 314 12.38 -1.09 9.29
CA PRO A 314 12.24 -0.98 10.74
C PRO A 314 11.52 0.31 11.12
N PHE A 315 10.55 0.20 12.03
CA PHE A 315 9.87 1.36 12.59
C PHE A 315 10.78 2.04 13.64
N PRO A 316 10.64 3.36 13.84
CA PRO A 316 11.23 4.05 14.99
C PRO A 316 10.82 3.42 16.33
N ASP A 317 11.65 3.55 17.36
CA ASP A 317 11.38 2.97 18.69
C ASP A 317 10.12 3.58 19.35
N ASP A 318 9.80 4.83 19.03
CA ASP A 318 8.66 5.61 19.51
C ASP A 318 7.49 5.63 18.51
N PHE A 319 7.45 4.69 17.55
CA PHE A 319 6.43 4.66 16.52
C PHE A 319 5.00 4.56 17.09
N ASP A 320 4.19 5.58 16.81
CA ASP A 320 2.76 5.62 17.14
C ASP A 320 1.90 5.15 15.95
N PRO A 321 1.20 4.00 16.03
CA PRO A 321 0.35 3.50 14.96
C PRO A 321 -0.90 4.35 14.70
N SER A 322 -1.24 5.32 15.57
CA SER A 322 -2.35 6.25 15.41
C SER A 322 -1.96 7.60 14.78
N ALA A 323 -0.65 7.86 14.65
CA ALA A 323 -0.11 9.02 13.97
C ALA A 323 -0.33 8.91 12.45
N PRO A 324 -0.53 10.03 11.75
CA PRO A 324 -0.74 10.02 10.31
C PRO A 324 0.56 9.67 9.56
N LEU A 325 0.44 8.89 8.49
CA LEU A 325 1.51 8.50 7.60
C LEU A 325 1.32 9.17 6.24
N LEU A 326 2.38 9.70 5.65
CA LEU A 326 2.33 10.25 4.29
C LEU A 326 2.57 9.13 3.28
N HIS A 327 1.59 8.86 2.42
CA HIS A 327 1.75 8.00 1.25
C HIS A 327 1.92 8.87 0.00
N VAL A 328 3.14 8.87 -0.53
CA VAL A 328 3.48 9.50 -1.81
C VAL A 328 3.32 8.46 -2.90
N MET A 329 2.47 8.71 -3.88
CA MET A 329 2.12 7.81 -4.97
C MET A 329 2.50 8.44 -6.30
N GLU A 330 3.29 7.75 -7.10
CA GLU A 330 3.83 8.23 -8.37
C GLU A 330 3.47 7.25 -9.49
N SER A 331 2.69 7.73 -10.45
CA SER A 331 2.42 7.06 -11.71
C SER A 331 3.71 6.94 -12.53
N GLN A 332 4.14 5.72 -12.79
CA GLN A 332 5.37 5.43 -13.54
C GLN A 332 5.11 5.29 -15.03
N SER A 333 4.04 4.59 -15.41
CA SER A 333 3.68 4.38 -16.81
C SER A 333 2.21 4.05 -16.92
N VAL A 334 1.55 4.61 -17.94
CA VAL A 334 0.15 4.33 -18.23
C VAL A 334 0.00 4.22 -19.73
N ASN A 335 -0.52 3.09 -20.18
CA ASN A 335 -0.80 2.84 -21.58
C ASN A 335 -2.27 2.42 -21.71
N VAL A 336 -3.11 3.40 -22.06
CA VAL A 336 -4.56 3.18 -22.24
C VAL A 336 -4.84 2.18 -23.37
N GLY A 337 -3.95 2.07 -24.35
CA GLY A 337 -4.06 1.10 -25.45
C GLY A 337 -3.83 -0.35 -25.00
N SER A 338 -2.83 -0.61 -24.14
CA SER A 338 -2.66 -1.92 -23.51
C SER A 338 -3.64 -2.14 -22.34
N GLY A 339 -4.23 -1.06 -21.83
CA GLY A 339 -5.20 -1.05 -20.76
C GLY A 339 -4.59 -1.24 -19.38
N ARG A 340 -3.33 -0.83 -19.16
CA ARG A 340 -2.61 -0.99 -17.88
C ARG A 340 -1.92 0.29 -17.43
N GLY A 341 -1.72 0.40 -16.11
CA GLY A 341 -0.94 1.45 -15.48
C GLY A 341 -0.15 0.93 -14.29
N VAL A 342 1.02 1.52 -14.04
CA VAL A 342 1.93 1.18 -12.95
C VAL A 342 2.12 2.40 -12.05
N VAL A 343 2.02 2.17 -10.74
CA VAL A 343 2.24 3.17 -9.70
C VAL A 343 3.28 2.63 -8.71
N GLN A 344 4.18 3.49 -8.27
CA GLN A 344 5.07 3.25 -7.14
C GLN A 344 4.74 4.22 -6.02
N GLY A 345 5.00 3.85 -4.78
CA GLY A 345 4.79 4.76 -3.67
C GLY A 345 5.73 4.56 -2.51
N SER A 346 5.85 5.60 -1.70
CA SER A 346 6.70 5.68 -0.53
C SER A 346 5.87 6.12 0.67
N VAL A 347 6.03 5.44 1.80
CA VAL A 347 5.27 5.70 3.04
C VAL A 347 6.21 6.26 4.10
N TYR A 348 5.90 7.45 4.60
CA TYR A 348 6.70 8.18 5.58
C TYR A 348 5.93 8.43 6.87
N THR A 349 6.65 8.53 8.00
CA THR A 349 6.13 9.17 9.22
C THR A 349 6.02 10.69 9.03
N GLN A 350 5.39 11.42 9.96
CA GLN A 350 5.33 12.88 9.92
C GLN A 350 6.72 13.54 10.00
N GLU A 351 7.65 12.88 10.69
CA GLU A 351 9.05 13.29 10.86
C GLU A 351 9.89 12.99 9.60
N GLY A 352 9.30 12.34 8.60
CA GLY A 352 9.93 12.06 7.32
C GLY A 352 10.77 10.80 7.26
N ILE A 353 10.58 9.86 8.20
CA ILE A 353 11.24 8.56 8.19
C ILE A 353 10.51 7.63 7.21
N LEU A 354 11.23 7.07 6.23
CA LEU A 354 10.66 6.14 5.25
C LEU A 354 10.47 4.76 5.91
N ILE A 355 9.23 4.30 6.04
CA ILE A 355 8.89 3.04 6.71
C ILE A 355 8.40 1.94 5.77
N ALA A 356 7.95 2.29 4.55
CA ALA A 356 7.62 1.31 3.54
C ALA A 356 7.73 1.85 2.11
N VAL A 357 7.94 0.95 1.16
CA VAL A 357 7.82 1.22 -0.29
C VAL A 357 6.78 0.28 -0.88
N THR A 358 5.95 0.80 -1.77
CA THR A 358 4.80 0.15 -2.38
C THR A 358 4.92 0.16 -3.90
N ALA A 359 4.40 -0.86 -4.58
CA ALA A 359 4.27 -0.86 -6.04
C ALA A 359 3.04 -1.67 -6.47
N GLN A 360 2.39 -1.23 -7.55
CA GLN A 360 1.16 -1.82 -8.07
C GLN A 360 1.02 -1.56 -9.57
N GLU A 361 0.73 -2.61 -10.32
CA GLU A 361 0.13 -2.57 -11.65
C GLU A 361 -1.38 -2.79 -11.54
N GLY A 362 -2.13 -2.13 -12.41
CA GLY A 362 -3.56 -2.33 -12.51
C GLY A 362 -4.08 -2.13 -13.92
N VAL A 363 -5.29 -2.65 -14.15
CA VAL A 363 -6.06 -2.37 -15.35
C VAL A 363 -6.49 -0.91 -15.32
N VAL A 364 -6.18 -0.17 -16.38
CA VAL A 364 -6.58 1.22 -16.59
C VAL A 364 -7.13 1.33 -18.01
N ARG A 365 -8.45 1.28 -18.16
CA ARG A 365 -9.11 1.28 -19.48
C ARG A 365 -10.15 2.39 -19.58
N ALA A 366 -10.15 3.11 -20.69
CA ALA A 366 -11.20 4.05 -21.03
C ALA A 366 -12.48 3.31 -21.48
N ASP A 367 -13.66 3.86 -21.18
CA ASP A 367 -14.91 3.40 -21.77
C ASP A 367 -15.13 4.09 -23.12
N LEU A 368 -14.92 3.33 -24.19
CA LEU A 368 -15.09 3.82 -25.56
C LEU A 368 -16.52 3.66 -26.09
N ARG A 369 -17.45 3.11 -25.28
CA ARG A 369 -18.82 2.79 -25.72
C ARG A 369 -19.78 3.99 -25.74
N GLY A 370 -19.30 5.21 -25.46
CA GLY A 370 -20.12 6.44 -25.52
C GLY A 370 -21.28 6.51 -24.53
N LEU A 371 -21.26 5.69 -23.48
CA LEU A 371 -22.30 5.65 -22.45
C LEU A 371 -22.29 6.95 -21.61
N GLU A 372 -23.42 7.39 -21.07
CA GLU A 372 -23.47 8.55 -20.17
C GLU A 372 -22.79 8.29 -18.81
N ALA A 373 -22.25 9.33 -18.18
CA ALA A 373 -21.55 9.26 -16.89
C ALA A 373 -22.52 8.92 -15.73
N ARG A 374 -22.26 7.84 -14.99
CA ARG A 374 -22.99 7.47 -13.76
C ARG A 374 -22.05 7.59 -12.54
N GLY A 375 -22.09 8.72 -11.82
CA GLY A 375 -21.40 8.91 -10.53
C GLY A 375 -20.00 9.53 -10.61
N LEU A 376 -19.42 9.91 -9.45
CA LEU A 376 -18.29 10.86 -9.36
C LEU A 376 -17.01 10.35 -8.68
N ILE A 377 -16.91 9.07 -8.33
CA ILE A 377 -15.84 8.63 -7.43
C ILE A 377 -15.00 7.52 -8.02
N GLU A 378 -13.70 7.66 -7.83
CA GLU A 378 -12.65 6.80 -8.35
C GLU A 378 -12.71 5.40 -7.73
N GLY A 379 -12.53 4.36 -8.55
CA GLY A 379 -12.52 2.96 -8.11
C GLY A 379 -13.86 2.22 -8.21
N GLY A 380 -14.97 2.91 -8.52
CA GLY A 380 -16.24 2.28 -8.82
C GLY A 380 -16.35 1.83 -10.27
N ALA A 381 -16.46 0.53 -10.54
CA ALA A 381 -16.84 0.03 -11.85
C ALA A 381 -18.35 0.16 -12.04
N VAL A 382 -18.77 0.71 -13.19
CA VAL A 382 -20.16 0.93 -13.57
C VAL A 382 -21.01 -0.32 -13.30
N GLY A 383 -22.06 -0.15 -12.48
CA GLY A 383 -23.07 -1.16 -12.26
C GLY A 383 -23.74 -1.53 -13.58
N GLU A 384 -23.64 -2.80 -13.94
CA GLU A 384 -24.52 -3.41 -14.94
C GLU A 384 -25.96 -3.29 -14.42
N ASP A 385 -26.91 -3.07 -15.33
CA ASP A 385 -28.31 -2.84 -14.98
C ASP A 385 -28.79 -3.93 -14.00
N LYS A 386 -29.44 -3.48 -12.91
CA LYS A 386 -29.76 -4.29 -11.72
C LYS A 386 -30.50 -5.59 -12.05
N GLU A 387 -31.14 -5.68 -13.22
CA GLU A 387 -31.91 -6.83 -13.66
C GLU A 387 -31.09 -7.89 -14.43
N GLU A 388 -30.10 -7.48 -15.23
CA GLU A 388 -29.18 -8.42 -15.91
C GLU A 388 -28.07 -8.89 -14.97
N GLY A 389 -27.61 -8.02 -14.07
CA GLY A 389 -26.57 -8.31 -13.09
C GLY A 389 -27.02 -9.33 -12.03
N LEU A 390 -28.29 -9.29 -11.60
CA LEU A 390 -28.85 -10.30 -10.70
C LEU A 390 -28.91 -11.67 -11.38
N LYS A 391 -29.46 -11.74 -12.60
CA LYS A 391 -29.59 -12.99 -13.37
C LYS A 391 -28.23 -13.64 -13.69
N LYS A 392 -27.18 -12.84 -13.95
CA LYS A 392 -25.81 -13.35 -14.15
C LYS A 392 -25.08 -13.70 -12.85
N ARG A 393 -25.40 -13.05 -11.73
CA ARG A 393 -24.83 -13.37 -10.40
C ARG A 393 -25.42 -14.65 -9.83
N GLU A 394 -26.72 -14.90 -10.03
CA GLU A 394 -27.38 -16.14 -9.65
C GLU A 394 -26.98 -17.33 -10.53
N ALA A 395 -26.51 -17.08 -11.76
CA ALA A 395 -26.03 -18.13 -12.67
C ALA A 395 -24.53 -18.47 -12.54
N LYS A 396 -23.78 -17.79 -11.64
CA LYS A 396 -22.31 -17.93 -11.47
C LYS A 396 -21.88 -18.17 -10.01
N LEU A 397 -22.83 -18.25 -9.10
CA LEU A 397 -22.72 -18.94 -7.81
C LEU A 397 -23.29 -20.34 -8.01
#